data_AF-A0A537QX53-F1
#
_entry.id   AF-A0A537QX53-F1
#
_cell.length_a   1.000
_cell.length_b   1.000
_cell.length_c   1.000
_cell.angle_alpha   90.00
_cell.angle_beta   90.00
_cell.angle_gamma   90.00
#
_symmetry.space_group_name_H-M   'P 1'
#
loop_
_entity.id
_entity.type
_entity.pdbx_description
1 polymer ?
#
loop_
_entity_poly.entity_id
_entity_poly.type
_entity_poly.pdbx_seq_one_letter_code
_entity_poly.pdbx_strand_id
1 'polypeptide(L)'
;MPGLATLFLCLWIAPAAADFRLCNNTSSRVGIALGYKDAEGWTTEGWWNVSSRTCETLLRGTLVARYYYIYALDYDRGGEWSGQAFMCSRDKEFTIKGTENCLARGFDRTGFFEVDTGEQRAWTVQLTESNEQQPAQRLPGIPGTVGPGGPGNLPGMPNSPGGTAPGASGLPPAATPGTKP
;
A
#
# COMPACT_ATOMS: atom_id res chain seq x y z
N MET A 1 55.10 42.88 -18.07
CA MET A 1 54.77 41.50 -17.65
C MET A 1 53.28 41.47 -17.32
N PRO A 2 52.44 40.71 -18.04
CA PRO A 2 51.02 40.64 -17.74
C PRO A 2 50.81 39.71 -16.53
N GLY A 3 50.14 40.21 -15.48
CA GLY A 3 49.77 39.42 -14.31
C GLY A 3 48.46 38.67 -14.56
N LEU A 4 48.51 37.34 -14.55
CA LEU A 4 47.31 36.51 -14.51
C LEU A 4 46.65 36.65 -13.13
N ALA A 5 45.47 37.29 -13.10
CA ALA A 5 44.59 37.25 -11.93
C ALA A 5 43.77 35.95 -11.98
N THR A 6 44.09 35.00 -11.10
CA THR A 6 43.36 33.74 -10.97
C THR A 6 42.11 33.97 -10.13
N LEU A 7 40.95 33.94 -10.77
CA LEU A 7 39.65 34.03 -10.11
C LEU A 7 39.32 32.70 -9.40
N PHE A 8 39.39 32.70 -8.07
CA PHE A 8 39.05 31.54 -7.24
C PHE A 8 37.52 31.37 -7.18
N LEU A 9 36.99 30.44 -7.96
CA LEU A 9 35.57 30.09 -7.97
C LEU A 9 35.32 29.05 -6.85
N CYS A 10 34.80 29.49 -5.70
CA CYS A 10 34.34 28.59 -4.64
C CYS A 10 33.09 27.82 -5.11
N LEU A 11 33.28 26.60 -5.60
CA LEU A 11 32.20 25.65 -5.84
C LEU A 11 31.65 25.17 -4.49
N TRP A 12 30.50 25.70 -4.08
CA TRP A 12 29.72 25.14 -2.98
C TRP A 12 29.10 23.81 -3.41
N ILE A 13 29.66 22.71 -2.92
CA ILE A 13 29.06 21.38 -3.03
C ILE A 13 27.97 21.30 -1.95
N ALA A 14 26.71 21.49 -2.33
CA ALA A 14 25.60 21.20 -1.44
C ALA A 14 25.50 19.67 -1.25
N PRO A 15 25.31 19.18 -0.01
CA PRO A 15 25.09 17.75 0.20
C PRO A 15 23.82 17.34 -0.56
N ALA A 16 23.94 16.35 -1.43
CA ALA A 16 22.78 15.73 -2.05
C ALA A 16 21.99 15.03 -0.95
N ALA A 17 20.90 15.67 -0.50
CA ALA A 17 20.00 15.09 0.49
C ALA A 17 19.34 13.85 -0.12
N ALA A 18 19.64 12.70 0.46
CA ALA A 18 19.09 11.44 0.06
C ALA A 18 18.05 11.09 1.12
N ASP A 19 16.76 11.26 0.82
CA ASP A 19 15.69 11.15 1.80
C ASP A 19 14.53 10.31 1.25
N PHE A 20 13.74 9.71 2.14
CA PHE A 20 12.43 9.14 1.81
C PHE A 20 11.35 10.20 1.99
N ARG A 21 10.72 10.60 0.89
CA ARG A 21 9.68 11.64 0.87
C ARG A 21 8.35 11.07 0.45
N LEU A 22 7.28 11.66 0.96
CA LEU A 22 5.92 11.38 0.52
C LEU A 22 5.23 12.68 0.14
N CYS A 23 4.70 12.73 -1.08
CA CYS A 23 3.90 13.82 -1.59
C CYS A 23 2.42 13.42 -1.55
N ASN A 24 1.64 14.14 -0.76
CA ASN A 24 0.19 14.00 -0.72
C ASN A 24 -0.42 14.82 -1.86
N ASN A 25 -0.79 14.18 -2.97
CA ASN A 25 -1.47 14.84 -4.09
C ASN A 25 -3.00 14.85 -3.94
N THR A 26 -3.52 14.34 -2.83
CA THR A 26 -4.95 14.38 -2.55
C THR A 26 -5.39 15.78 -2.10
N SER A 27 -6.70 16.01 -2.09
CA SER A 27 -7.31 17.22 -1.53
C SER A 27 -7.48 17.17 0.00
N SER A 28 -7.24 16.02 0.62
CA SER A 28 -7.40 15.79 2.06
C SER A 28 -6.07 15.85 2.81
N ARG A 29 -6.13 16.02 4.13
CA ARG A 29 -5.01 15.73 5.03
C ARG A 29 -4.89 14.24 5.25
N VAL A 30 -3.66 13.76 5.26
CA VAL A 30 -3.37 12.34 5.35
C VAL A 30 -2.43 12.06 6.51
N GLY A 31 -2.78 11.06 7.32
CA GLY A 31 -1.90 10.47 8.32
C GLY A 31 -1.08 9.35 7.71
N ILE A 32 0.23 9.34 7.91
CA ILE A 32 1.14 8.32 7.38
C ILE A 32 1.79 7.53 8.52
N ALA A 33 1.93 6.23 8.32
CA ALA A 33 2.84 5.36 9.05
C ALA A 33 3.80 4.69 8.06
N LEU A 34 5.04 4.48 8.48
CA LEU A 34 6.15 3.95 7.68
C LEU A 34 6.73 2.72 8.40
N GLY A 35 6.85 1.62 7.68
CA GLY A 35 7.60 0.44 8.09
C GLY A 35 8.83 0.25 7.23
N TYR A 36 9.95 -0.08 7.85
CA TYR A 36 11.19 -0.38 7.15
C TYR A 36 12.01 -1.42 7.90
N LYS A 37 12.98 -2.00 7.21
CA LYS A 37 13.92 -2.95 7.79
C LYS A 37 15.31 -2.32 7.81
N ASP A 38 15.88 -2.20 9.00
CA ASP A 38 17.24 -1.73 9.22
C ASP A 38 18.16 -2.89 9.68
N ALA A 39 19.37 -2.56 10.14
CA ALA A 39 20.34 -3.54 10.61
C ALA A 39 19.92 -4.24 11.92
N GLU A 40 19.06 -3.62 12.73
CA GLU A 40 18.54 -4.15 13.99
C GLU A 40 17.28 -5.00 13.77
N GLY A 41 16.55 -4.74 12.69
CA GLY A 41 15.41 -5.54 12.27
C GLY A 41 14.29 -4.69 11.69
N TRP A 42 13.05 -5.14 11.90
CA TRP A 42 11.87 -4.40 11.47
C TRP A 42 11.54 -3.28 12.44
N THR A 43 11.27 -2.10 11.89
CA THR A 43 10.82 -0.93 12.63
C THR A 43 9.58 -0.36 11.94
N THR A 44 8.57 0.01 12.71
CA THR A 44 7.43 0.82 12.24
C THR A 44 7.32 2.11 13.03
N GLU A 45 7.01 3.18 12.33
CA GLU A 45 6.89 4.53 12.85
C GLU A 45 5.64 5.20 12.31
N GLY A 46 5.10 6.15 13.06
CA GLY A 46 3.93 6.96 12.72
C GLY A 46 3.63 7.91 13.87
N TRP A 47 2.76 8.91 13.76
CA TRP A 47 2.01 9.34 12.60
C TRP A 47 2.58 10.65 12.07
N TRP A 48 2.93 10.69 10.79
CA TRP A 48 3.18 11.96 10.12
C TRP A 48 1.86 12.53 9.63
N ASN A 49 1.62 13.80 9.88
CA ASN A 49 0.45 14.51 9.36
C ASN A 49 0.86 15.34 8.15
N VAL A 50 0.41 14.93 6.97
CA VAL A 50 0.77 15.57 5.69
C VAL A 50 -0.44 16.32 5.15
N SER A 51 -0.28 17.63 4.99
CA SER A 51 -1.34 18.49 4.45
C SER A 51 -1.63 18.19 2.98
N SER A 52 -2.80 18.59 2.50
CA SER A 52 -3.17 18.42 1.10
C SER A 52 -2.18 19.15 0.18
N ARG A 53 -1.81 18.51 -0.92
CA ARG A 53 -0.87 19.04 -1.93
C ARG A 53 0.50 19.42 -1.37
N THR A 54 0.96 18.77 -0.31
CA THR A 54 2.29 18.99 0.29
C THR A 54 3.14 17.73 0.29
N CYS A 55 4.45 17.89 0.38
CA CYS A 55 5.40 16.79 0.48
C CYS A 55 6.17 16.85 1.79
N GLU A 56 6.17 15.75 2.53
CA GLU A 56 6.87 15.61 3.80
C GLU A 56 8.02 14.61 3.70
N THR A 57 9.03 14.75 4.55
CA THR A 57 10.14 13.79 4.63
C THR A 57 9.87 12.82 5.78
N LEU A 58 9.63 11.56 5.47
CA LEU A 58 9.31 10.54 6.48
C LEU A 58 10.58 9.96 7.10
N LEU A 59 11.60 9.71 6.28
CA LEU A 59 12.91 9.23 6.73
C LEU A 59 14.00 10.09 6.14
N ARG A 60 14.88 10.61 7.01
CA ARG A 60 16.03 11.41 6.60
C ARG A 60 17.26 10.55 6.40
N GLY A 61 18.06 10.90 5.41
CA GLY A 61 19.32 10.23 5.13
C GLY A 61 19.19 9.01 4.22
N THR A 62 20.35 8.50 3.81
CA THR A 62 20.46 7.53 2.72
C THR A 62 19.66 6.27 3.02
N LEU A 63 18.78 5.91 2.09
CA LEU A 63 17.99 4.69 2.15
C LEU A 63 18.90 3.47 2.09
N VAL A 64 18.80 2.62 3.11
CA VAL A 64 19.58 1.38 3.24
C VAL A 64 18.80 0.14 2.79
N ALA A 65 17.47 0.21 2.83
CA ALA A 65 16.59 -0.86 2.37
C ALA A 65 16.10 -0.58 0.94
N ARG A 66 15.74 -1.65 0.22
CA ARG A 66 15.05 -1.55 -1.08
C ARG A 66 13.55 -1.35 -0.92
N TYR A 67 12.95 -2.06 0.02
CA TYR A 67 11.50 -2.06 0.24
C TYR A 67 11.15 -1.24 1.49
N TYR A 68 10.20 -0.34 1.31
CA TYR A 68 9.59 0.42 2.39
C TYR A 68 8.09 0.15 2.38
N TYR A 69 7.47 0.20 3.54
CA TYR A 69 6.07 -0.17 3.73
C TYR A 69 5.34 1.05 4.24
N ILE A 70 4.21 1.40 3.64
CA ILE A 70 3.47 2.60 4.02
C ILE A 70 2.04 2.21 4.35
N TYR A 71 1.50 2.84 5.38
CA TYR A 71 0.08 2.85 5.65
C TYR A 71 -0.35 4.31 5.72
N ALA A 72 -1.50 4.64 5.12
CA ALA A 72 -2.01 6.00 5.16
C ALA A 72 -3.50 6.04 5.47
N LEU A 73 -3.95 7.13 6.09
CA LEU A 73 -5.34 7.40 6.47
C LEU A 73 -5.78 8.76 5.96
N ASP A 74 -6.92 8.83 5.27
CA ASP A 74 -7.54 10.11 4.89
C ASP A 74 -8.35 10.63 6.09
N TYR A 75 -7.91 11.74 6.69
CA TYR A 75 -8.55 12.30 7.88
C TYR A 75 -9.83 13.08 7.58
N ASP A 76 -10.02 13.54 6.35
CA ASP A 76 -11.13 14.45 6.01
C ASP A 76 -12.30 13.70 5.35
N ARG A 77 -12.02 12.79 4.40
CA ARG A 77 -13.04 11.99 3.72
C ARG A 77 -13.20 10.59 4.31
N GLY A 78 -12.25 10.15 5.12
CA GLY A 78 -12.14 8.74 5.51
C GLY A 78 -11.61 7.88 4.36
N GLY A 79 -11.16 6.69 4.72
CA GLY A 79 -10.47 5.78 3.80
C GLY A 79 -9.02 5.57 4.19
N GLU A 80 -8.44 4.52 3.65
CA GLU A 80 -7.10 4.09 3.98
C GLU A 80 -6.34 3.63 2.72
N TRP A 81 -5.03 3.79 2.77
CA TRP A 81 -4.11 3.13 1.85
C TRP A 81 -3.44 2.01 2.63
N SER A 82 -3.96 0.80 2.44
CA SER A 82 -3.42 -0.41 3.05
C SER A 82 -2.94 -1.41 2.00
N GLY A 83 -2.15 -2.37 2.47
CA GLY A 83 -1.66 -3.49 1.67
C GLY A 83 -1.63 -4.78 2.47
N GLN A 84 -0.86 -5.75 1.99
CA GLN A 84 -0.83 -7.11 2.56
C GLN A 84 0.32 -7.33 3.55
N ALA A 85 1.21 -6.35 3.73
CA ALA A 85 2.34 -6.46 4.66
C ALA A 85 1.89 -6.07 6.07
N PHE A 86 1.58 -7.07 6.90
CA PHE A 86 1.09 -6.81 8.26
C PHE A 86 2.22 -6.42 9.21
N MET A 87 2.07 -5.27 9.87
CA MET A 87 3.02 -4.75 10.85
C MET A 87 2.27 -4.13 12.04
N CYS A 88 3.01 -3.82 13.12
CA CYS A 88 2.41 -3.24 14.31
C CYS A 88 2.22 -1.72 14.17
N SER A 89 1.08 -1.21 14.63
CA SER A 89 0.76 0.23 14.66
C SER A 89 0.01 0.61 15.96
N ARG A 90 -0.26 1.90 16.15
CA ARG A 90 -1.05 2.46 17.27
C ARG A 90 -1.81 3.71 16.84
N ASP A 91 -2.78 4.13 17.63
CA ASP A 91 -3.59 5.34 17.36
C ASP A 91 -2.83 6.68 17.51
N LYS A 92 -1.79 6.71 18.34
CA LYS A 92 -0.96 7.90 18.62
C LYS A 92 0.42 7.74 18.00
N GLU A 93 1.21 8.81 17.95
CA GLU A 93 2.61 8.76 17.52
C GLU A 93 3.39 7.62 18.23
N PHE A 94 4.15 6.87 17.46
CA PHE A 94 4.76 5.60 17.83
C PHE A 94 6.03 5.31 17.04
N THR A 95 6.91 4.55 17.69
CA THR A 95 8.03 3.83 17.08
C THR A 95 8.02 2.43 17.70
N ILE A 96 7.87 1.38 16.90
CA ILE A 96 7.76 0.00 17.35
C ILE A 96 8.80 -0.84 16.62
N LYS A 97 9.63 -1.55 17.40
CA LYS A 97 10.55 -2.58 16.89
C LYS A 97 9.84 -3.94 16.84
N GLY A 98 10.05 -4.68 15.76
CA GLY A 98 9.44 -6.00 15.51
C GLY A 98 8.00 -5.91 14.97
N THR A 99 7.60 -6.92 14.20
CA THR A 99 6.27 -7.03 13.57
C THR A 99 5.43 -8.18 14.14
N GLU A 100 5.98 -8.91 15.10
CA GLU A 100 5.37 -10.07 15.73
C GLU A 100 4.53 -9.69 16.96
N ASN A 101 3.50 -10.50 17.22
CA ASN A 101 2.66 -10.44 18.41
C ASN A 101 2.06 -9.06 18.71
N CYS A 102 1.74 -8.24 17.69
CA CYS A 102 1.26 -6.86 17.87
C CYS A 102 0.13 -6.77 18.90
N LEU A 103 -0.93 -7.57 18.72
CA LEU A 103 -2.10 -7.57 19.61
C LEU A 103 -1.73 -7.94 21.06
N ALA A 104 -0.89 -8.95 21.26
CA ALA A 104 -0.46 -9.38 22.59
C ALA A 104 0.45 -8.34 23.28
N ARG A 105 1.12 -7.49 22.49
CA ARG A 105 1.93 -6.36 22.95
C ARG A 105 1.11 -5.08 23.16
N GLY A 106 -0.20 -5.11 22.87
CA GLY A 106 -1.09 -3.95 22.98
C GLY A 106 -1.01 -2.98 21.80
N PHE A 107 -0.61 -3.47 20.63
CA PHE A 107 -0.57 -2.74 19.36
C PHE A 107 -1.60 -3.30 18.39
N ASP A 108 -1.95 -2.51 17.39
CA ASP A 108 -2.82 -2.93 16.31
C ASP A 108 -2.00 -3.66 15.23
N ARG A 109 -2.68 -4.54 14.50
CA ARG A 109 -2.11 -5.24 13.35
C ARG A 109 -2.66 -4.61 12.08
N THR A 110 -1.84 -3.81 11.41
CA THR A 110 -2.23 -3.02 10.23
C THR A 110 -1.52 -3.51 8.99
N GLY A 111 -2.23 -3.51 7.85
CA GLY A 111 -1.69 -3.89 6.55
C GLY A 111 -1.07 -2.69 5.83
N PHE A 112 0.24 -2.72 5.61
CA PHE A 112 0.98 -1.71 4.89
C PHE A 112 1.11 -2.12 3.41
N PHE A 113 1.11 -1.14 2.51
CA PHE A 113 1.44 -1.35 1.10
C PHE A 113 2.94 -1.23 0.88
N GLU A 114 3.48 -2.09 0.03
CA GLU A 114 4.90 -2.14 -0.26
C GLU A 114 5.28 -1.13 -1.36
N VAL A 115 6.40 -0.46 -1.15
CA VAL A 115 7.04 0.47 -2.09
C VAL A 115 8.42 -0.08 -2.41
N ASP A 116 8.63 -0.49 -3.67
CA ASP A 116 9.94 -0.84 -4.20
C ASP A 116 10.68 0.42 -4.66
N THR A 117 11.76 0.77 -3.98
CA THR A 117 12.61 1.92 -4.33
C THR A 117 13.69 1.57 -5.36
N GLY A 118 13.82 0.30 -5.75
CA GLY A 118 14.84 -0.14 -6.71
C GLY A 118 16.28 0.10 -6.23
N GLU A 119 16.51 0.04 -4.92
CA GLU A 119 17.82 0.31 -4.26
C GLU A 119 18.31 1.75 -4.44
N GLN A 120 17.40 2.68 -4.74
CA GLN A 120 17.72 4.09 -4.80
C GLN A 120 17.97 4.65 -3.40
N ARG A 121 18.97 5.53 -3.31
CA ARG A 121 19.37 6.19 -2.05
C ARG A 121 18.37 7.24 -1.57
N ALA A 122 17.49 7.71 -2.45
CA ALA A 122 16.45 8.68 -2.21
C ALA A 122 15.21 8.27 -3.01
N TRP A 123 14.02 8.44 -2.44
CA TRP A 123 12.79 8.05 -3.11
C TRP A 123 11.65 8.99 -2.73
N THR A 124 10.73 9.24 -3.65
CA THR A 124 9.52 10.03 -3.39
C THR A 124 8.28 9.24 -3.79
N VAL A 125 7.41 8.96 -2.82
CA VAL A 125 6.11 8.34 -3.04
C VAL A 125 5.08 9.43 -3.38
N GLN A 126 4.32 9.22 -4.44
CA GLN A 126 3.21 10.08 -4.82
C GLN A 126 1.91 9.42 -4.35
N LEU A 127 1.25 10.01 -3.36
CA LEU A 127 -0.01 9.50 -2.84
C LEU A 127 -1.17 10.18 -3.59
N THR A 128 -1.97 9.37 -4.27
CA THR A 128 -3.22 9.78 -4.95
C THR A 128 -4.43 9.22 -4.21
N GLU A 129 -5.64 9.54 -4.65
CA GLU A 129 -6.87 9.19 -3.94
C GLU A 129 -7.01 7.66 -3.79
N SER A 130 -7.45 7.19 -2.61
CA SER A 130 -7.49 5.75 -2.26
C SER A 130 -8.35 4.91 -3.21
N ASN A 131 -9.35 5.51 -3.86
CA ASN A 131 -10.22 4.85 -4.83
C ASN A 131 -9.51 4.52 -6.16
N GLU A 132 -8.31 5.04 -6.39
CA GLU A 132 -7.51 4.78 -7.61
C GLU A 132 -6.43 3.70 -7.40
N GLN A 133 -6.03 3.38 -6.16
CA GLN A 133 -4.99 2.38 -5.87
C GLN A 133 -5.52 0.95 -5.68
N GLN A 134 -6.70 0.61 -6.20
CA GLN A 134 -6.96 -0.77 -6.57
C GLN A 134 -6.39 -1.02 -7.97
N PRO A 135 -5.19 -1.61 -8.14
CA PRO A 135 -5.08 -2.63 -9.14
C PRO A 135 -5.88 -3.81 -8.59
N ALA A 136 -7.20 -3.76 -8.81
CA ALA A 136 -7.88 -4.98 -9.22
C ALA A 136 -6.93 -5.63 -10.21
N GLN A 137 -6.57 -6.89 -9.94
CA GLN A 137 -5.95 -7.76 -10.94
C GLN A 137 -6.68 -7.50 -12.26
N ARG A 138 -6.13 -6.62 -13.09
CA ARG A 138 -6.48 -6.57 -14.50
C ARG A 138 -5.84 -7.83 -15.01
N LEU A 139 -6.57 -8.94 -14.83
CA LEU A 139 -6.45 -10.11 -15.68
C LEU A 139 -6.20 -9.58 -17.08
N PRO A 140 -5.02 -9.85 -17.68
CA PRO A 140 -4.75 -9.46 -19.04
C PRO A 140 -5.89 -9.95 -19.92
N GLY A 141 -6.57 -9.01 -20.56
CA GLY A 141 -7.64 -9.29 -21.48
C GLY A 141 -7.19 -10.32 -22.51
N ILE A 142 -8.01 -11.35 -22.68
CA ILE A 142 -7.82 -12.35 -23.73
C ILE A 142 -8.04 -11.62 -25.06
N PRO A 143 -7.02 -11.51 -25.94
CA PRO A 143 -7.19 -10.85 -27.24
C PRO A 143 -8.13 -11.68 -28.13
N GLY A 144 -9.01 -10.99 -28.85
CA GLY A 144 -10.12 -11.58 -29.57
C GLY A 144 -9.77 -12.63 -30.63
N THR A 145 -10.75 -13.49 -30.91
CA THR A 145 -10.83 -14.27 -32.15
C THR A 145 -12.09 -13.86 -32.89
N VAL A 146 -11.94 -12.92 -33.83
CA VAL A 146 -12.91 -12.68 -34.90
C VAL A 146 -12.49 -13.60 -36.05
N GLY A 147 -13.26 -14.64 -36.34
CA GLY A 147 -13.05 -15.52 -37.49
C GLY A 147 -14.05 -15.19 -38.60
N PRO A 148 -13.63 -15.01 -39.87
CA PRO A 148 -14.53 -14.76 -40.99
C PRO A 148 -14.90 -16.05 -41.75
N GLY A 149 -16.17 -16.21 -42.14
CA GLY A 149 -16.64 -17.15 -43.19
C GLY A 149 -17.72 -18.15 -42.75
N GLY A 150 -18.96 -17.98 -43.25
CA GLY A 150 -20.11 -18.94 -43.11
C GLY A 150 -20.06 -20.11 -44.11
N PRO A 151 -21.18 -20.73 -44.56
CA PRO A 151 -22.58 -20.70 -44.10
C PRO A 151 -23.23 -22.10 -43.86
N GLY A 152 -24.38 -22.13 -43.16
CA GLY A 152 -25.53 -23.05 -43.38
C GLY A 152 -25.43 -24.54 -42.98
N ASN A 153 -26.27 -24.97 -42.00
CA ASN A 153 -27.37 -25.94 -42.21
C ASN A 153 -28.22 -26.13 -40.92
N LEU A 154 -29.55 -26.17 -41.08
CA LEU A 154 -30.59 -26.51 -40.07
C LEU A 154 -30.78 -28.07 -39.97
N PRO A 155 -31.86 -28.64 -39.38
CA PRO A 155 -32.31 -28.73 -37.97
C PRO A 155 -32.71 -30.19 -37.50
N GLY A 156 -33.00 -30.39 -36.20
CA GLY A 156 -33.69 -31.59 -35.61
C GLY A 156 -32.80 -32.43 -34.68
N MET A 157 -33.19 -32.96 -33.50
CA MET A 157 -34.46 -33.47 -32.96
C MET A 157 -34.41 -33.57 -31.40
N PRO A 158 -35.51 -33.94 -30.69
CA PRO A 158 -35.76 -33.61 -29.27
C PRO A 158 -35.67 -34.75 -28.22
N ASN A 159 -35.79 -34.34 -26.93
CA ASN A 159 -36.23 -35.05 -25.70
C ASN A 159 -35.34 -36.14 -25.05
N SER A 160 -34.93 -35.95 -23.79
CA SER A 160 -35.73 -36.38 -22.60
C SER A 160 -35.04 -36.10 -21.24
N PRO A 161 -35.82 -36.05 -20.13
CA PRO A 161 -35.36 -35.62 -18.80
C PRO A 161 -35.10 -36.79 -17.82
N GLY A 162 -34.33 -36.54 -16.76
CA GLY A 162 -34.31 -37.40 -15.56
C GLY A 162 -32.98 -37.44 -14.82
N GLY A 163 -32.96 -37.00 -13.56
CA GLY A 163 -31.79 -37.08 -12.69
C GLY A 163 -31.98 -36.36 -11.36
N THR A 164 -32.76 -36.98 -10.48
CA THR A 164 -33.18 -36.58 -9.13
C THR A 164 -32.02 -36.24 -8.18
N ALA A 165 -32.21 -35.21 -7.34
CA ALA A 165 -31.39 -34.93 -6.15
C ALA A 165 -32.11 -35.44 -4.88
N PRO A 166 -31.43 -36.15 -3.95
CA PRO A 166 -31.84 -36.28 -2.55
C PRO A 166 -31.23 -35.10 -1.74
N GLY A 167 -31.93 -34.33 -0.90
CA GLY A 167 -32.75 -34.72 0.26
C GLY A 167 -31.86 -34.77 1.52
N ALA A 168 -31.56 -33.65 2.19
CA ALA A 168 -32.28 -33.04 3.33
C ALA A 168 -32.13 -33.76 4.69
N SER A 169 -31.79 -32.97 5.73
CA SER A 169 -32.01 -33.09 7.21
C SER A 169 -30.78 -32.51 7.94
N GLY A 170 -30.79 -31.67 8.97
CA GLY A 170 -31.81 -31.11 9.86
C GLY A 170 -31.09 -30.45 11.07
N LEU A 171 -31.67 -29.37 11.58
CA LEU A 171 -31.36 -28.46 12.73
C LEU A 171 -31.04 -29.15 14.09
N PRO A 172 -30.49 -28.47 15.16
CA PRO A 172 -31.11 -27.30 15.85
C PRO A 172 -30.15 -26.25 16.53
N PRO A 173 -30.68 -25.22 17.23
CA PRO A 173 -29.97 -23.99 17.62
C PRO A 173 -29.63 -23.87 19.13
N ALA A 174 -28.73 -22.93 19.50
CA ALA A 174 -28.83 -22.05 20.68
C ALA A 174 -27.49 -21.30 20.98
N ALA A 175 -27.56 -20.01 21.30
CA ALA A 175 -27.02 -19.41 22.56
C ALA A 175 -27.17 -17.87 22.58
N THR A 176 -27.57 -17.35 23.73
CA THR A 176 -27.89 -15.96 24.09
C THR A 176 -26.64 -15.10 24.42
N PRO A 177 -26.71 -13.75 24.38
CA PRO A 177 -25.63 -12.87 24.88
C PRO A 177 -25.75 -12.59 26.38
N GLY A 178 -24.61 -12.66 27.09
CA GLY A 178 -24.48 -12.32 28.52
C GLY A 178 -23.94 -10.89 28.74
N THR A 179 -24.52 -10.22 29.73
CA THR A 179 -24.14 -8.89 30.25
C THR A 179 -22.92 -9.02 31.18
N LYS A 180 -21.96 -8.09 31.12
CA LYS A 180 -20.77 -8.04 31.98
C LYS A 180 -20.97 -7.01 33.12
N PRO A 181 -20.47 -7.27 34.36
CA PRO A 181 -20.45 -6.29 35.44
C PRO A 181 -19.45 -5.14 35.21
#